data_AF-A0ABD0MC36-F1
#
_entry.id   AF-A0ABD0MC36-F1
#
_cell.length_a   1.000
_cell.length_b   1.000
_cell.length_c   1.000
_cell.angle_alpha   90.00
_cell.angle_beta   90.00
_cell.angle_gamma   90.00
#
_symmetry.space_group_name_H-M   'P 1'
#
loop_
_entity.id
_entity.type
_entity.pdbx_description
1 polymer ?
#
loop_
_entity_poly.entity_id
_entity_poly.type
_entity_poly.pdbx_seq_one_letter_code
_entity_poly.pdbx_strand_id
1 'polypeptide(L)'
;MAKARVSPSKVTSIPRLELSAAVTAVRLSVLLKSELRTKIDEEFLWTDSQVILSYLNNEARRFHVFVAHRVRLIRENTNLNQWHYVDTTENPADYASWGLCASDILSTNWLS
;
A
#
# COMPACT_ATOMS: atom_id res chain seq x y z
N MET A 1 14.80 -5.75 2.43
CA MET A 1 14.29 -6.34 1.17
C MET A 1 13.22 -5.40 0.60
N ALA A 2 13.46 -4.80 -0.56
CA ALA A 2 12.44 -4.01 -1.27
C ALA A 2 11.57 -4.95 -2.12
N LYS A 3 10.23 -4.86 -1.99
CA LYS A 3 9.24 -5.61 -2.79
C LYS A 3 8.44 -4.67 -3.71
N ALA A 4 9.13 -3.75 -4.39
CA ALA A 4 8.50 -2.95 -5.42
C ALA A 4 8.11 -3.87 -6.61
N ARG A 5 6.86 -3.76 -7.08
CA ARG A 5 6.40 -4.48 -8.26
C ARG A 5 6.09 -3.46 -9.35
N VAL A 6 6.87 -3.50 -10.42
CA VAL A 6 6.58 -2.75 -11.65
C VAL A 6 5.21 -3.19 -12.19
N SER A 7 4.48 -2.24 -12.79
CA SER A 7 3.16 -2.50 -13.34
C SER A 7 3.15 -3.73 -14.29
N PRO A 8 2.18 -4.66 -14.16
CA PRO A 8 2.11 -5.85 -15.01
C PRO A 8 1.88 -5.52 -16.48
N SER A 9 2.46 -6.31 -17.39
CA SER A 9 2.23 -6.19 -18.84
C SER A 9 0.83 -6.61 -19.29
N LYS A 10 0.10 -7.39 -18.46
CA LYS A 10 -1.31 -7.74 -18.70
C LYS A 10 -2.22 -6.66 -18.15
N VAL A 11 -3.20 -6.23 -18.97
CA VAL A 11 -4.18 -5.17 -18.63
C VAL A 11 -4.86 -5.49 -17.29
N THR A 12 -4.54 -4.70 -16.29
CA THR A 12 -5.13 -4.72 -14.95
C THR A 12 -5.55 -3.29 -14.63
N SER A 13 -6.75 -3.09 -14.08
CA SER A 13 -7.21 -1.74 -13.75
C SER A 13 -6.36 -1.14 -12.61
N ILE A 14 -6.20 0.19 -12.63
CA ILE A 14 -5.46 0.93 -11.60
C ILE A 14 -5.93 0.58 -10.17
N PRO A 15 -7.24 0.54 -9.85
CA PRO A 15 -7.69 0.16 -8.51
C PRO A 15 -7.28 -1.25 -8.08
N ARG A 16 -7.12 -2.20 -9.03
CA ARG A 16 -6.66 -3.55 -8.70
C ARG A 16 -5.16 -3.60 -8.43
N LEU A 17 -4.38 -2.72 -9.06
CA LEU A 17 -2.95 -2.56 -8.79
C LEU A 17 -2.74 -1.93 -7.42
N GLU A 18 -3.40 -0.80 -7.15
CA GLU A 18 -3.36 -0.12 -5.85
C GLU A 18 -3.77 -1.06 -4.71
N LEU A 19 -4.86 -1.83 -4.87
CA LEU A 19 -5.30 -2.79 -3.86
C LEU A 19 -4.30 -3.94 -3.67
N SER A 20 -3.57 -4.31 -4.71
CA SER A 20 -2.50 -5.32 -4.61
C SER A 20 -1.24 -4.75 -3.95
N ALA A 21 -0.95 -3.46 -4.14
CA ALA A 21 0.11 -2.75 -3.42
C ALA A 21 -0.22 -2.66 -1.92
N ALA A 22 -1.46 -2.28 -1.57
CA ALA A 22 -1.96 -2.25 -0.19
C ALA A 22 -1.82 -3.63 0.49
N VAL A 23 -2.22 -4.73 -0.16
CA VAL A 23 -2.01 -6.09 0.36
C VAL A 23 -0.53 -6.41 0.56
N THR A 24 0.34 -5.94 -0.33
CA THR A 24 1.79 -6.15 -0.22
C THR A 24 2.36 -5.41 0.99
N ALA A 25 1.93 -4.17 1.23
CA ALA A 25 2.31 -3.39 2.41
C ALA A 25 1.89 -4.08 3.72
N VAL A 26 0.64 -4.56 3.80
CA VAL A 26 0.15 -5.31 4.97
C VAL A 26 0.96 -6.57 5.24
N ARG A 27 1.25 -7.36 4.21
CA ARG A 27 2.07 -8.58 4.36
C ARG A 27 3.49 -8.26 4.81
N LEU A 28 4.06 -7.17 4.32
CA LEU A 28 5.38 -6.71 4.74
C LEU A 28 5.36 -6.27 6.21
N SER A 29 4.33 -5.53 6.63
CA SER A 29 4.13 -5.15 8.02
C SER A 29 4.04 -6.37 8.95
N VAL A 30 3.24 -7.37 8.59
CA VAL A 30 3.11 -8.61 9.38
C VAL A 30 4.46 -9.30 9.52
N LEU A 31 5.24 -9.38 8.43
CA LEU A 31 6.59 -9.93 8.46
C LEU A 31 7.53 -9.10 9.35
N LEU A 32 7.50 -7.77 9.26
CA LEU A 32 8.36 -6.91 10.09
C LEU A 32 8.01 -7.06 11.57
N LYS A 33 6.72 -7.12 11.93
CA LYS A 33 6.25 -7.36 13.30
C LYS A 33 6.68 -8.72 13.85
N SER A 34 6.83 -9.75 13.00
CA SER A 34 7.28 -11.08 13.45
C SER A 34 8.80 -11.20 13.56
N GLU A 35 9.55 -10.52 12.69
CA GLU A 35 11.01 -10.67 12.60
C GLU A 35 11.79 -9.64 13.43
N LEU A 36 11.21 -8.46 13.68
CA LEU A 36 11.89 -7.44 14.47
C LEU A 36 11.88 -7.82 15.95
N ARG A 37 13.06 -7.82 16.56
CA ARG A 37 13.23 -8.05 18.01
C ARG A 37 12.82 -6.85 18.87
N THR A 38 12.53 -5.73 18.23
CA THR A 38 12.11 -4.49 18.87
C THR A 38 10.59 -4.38 18.84
N LYS A 39 10.00 -3.92 19.94
CA LYS A 39 8.57 -3.63 20.00
C LYS A 39 8.24 -2.49 19.03
N ILE A 40 7.22 -2.69 18.21
CA ILE A 40 6.60 -1.65 17.40
C ILE A 40 5.41 -1.12 18.21
N ASP A 41 5.49 0.13 18.66
CA ASP A 41 4.41 0.76 19.43
C ASP A 41 3.26 1.21 18.53
N GLU A 42 3.58 1.77 17.36
CA GLU A 42 2.62 2.27 16.39
C GLU A 42 3.02 1.91 14.95
N GLU A 43 2.02 1.76 14.09
CA GLU A 43 2.18 1.45 12.68
C GLU A 43 1.23 2.32 11.86
N PHE A 44 1.78 2.95 10.83
CA PHE A 44 1.08 3.81 9.89
C PHE A 44 1.21 3.26 8.47
N LEU A 45 0.09 3.18 7.75
CA LEU A 45 -0.02 2.69 6.38
C LEU A 45 -0.55 3.82 5.49
N TRP A 46 0.31 4.32 4.61
CA TRP A 46 -0.01 5.45 3.74
C TRP A 46 -0.41 4.98 2.34
N THR A 47 -1.41 5.62 1.75
CA THR A 47 -1.79 5.45 0.35
C THR A 47 -2.33 6.75 -0.22
N ASP A 48 -2.01 7.03 -1.48
CA ASP A 48 -2.59 8.12 -2.25
C ASP A 48 -3.90 7.74 -2.94
N SER A 49 -4.36 6.50 -2.80
CA SER A 49 -5.61 6.05 -3.37
C SER A 49 -6.78 6.21 -2.41
N GLN A 50 -7.56 7.27 -2.65
CA GLN A 50 -8.86 7.45 -1.99
C GLN A 50 -9.84 6.30 -2.28
N VAL A 51 -9.66 5.57 -3.39
CA VAL A 51 -10.46 4.40 -3.73
C VAL A 51 -10.19 3.27 -2.74
N ILE A 52 -8.92 3.03 -2.38
CA ILE A 52 -8.56 2.04 -1.36
C ILE A 52 -9.14 2.42 0.00
N LEU A 53 -8.98 3.68 0.43
CA LEU A 53 -9.56 4.15 1.69
C LEU A 53 -11.09 4.00 1.70
N SER A 54 -11.75 4.27 0.57
CA SER A 54 -13.20 4.06 0.44
C SER A 54 -13.59 2.59 0.52
N TYR A 55 -12.82 1.68 -0.07
CA TYR A 55 -13.06 0.24 0.09
C TYR A 55 -12.87 -0.22 1.54
N LEU A 56 -11.84 0.27 2.21
CA LEU A 56 -11.54 -0.09 3.59
C LEU A 56 -12.56 0.45 4.59
N ASN A 57 -13.21 1.59 4.31
CA ASN A 57 -14.26 2.14 5.17
C ASN A 57 -15.67 1.61 4.87
N ASN A 58 -15.86 0.88 3.78
CA ASN A 58 -17.20 0.48 3.34
C ASN A 58 -17.63 -0.87 3.95
N GLU A 59 -18.59 -0.82 4.85
CA GLU A 59 -19.15 -2.01 5.52
C GLU A 59 -20.44 -2.54 4.88
N ALA A 60 -21.08 -1.74 4.02
CA ALA A 60 -22.43 -2.02 3.52
C ALA A 60 -22.49 -2.64 2.12
N ARG A 61 -21.50 -2.39 1.25
CA ARG A 61 -21.55 -2.82 -0.16
C ARG A 61 -20.89 -4.18 -0.38
N ARG A 62 -21.53 -5.01 -1.20
CA ARG A 62 -20.90 -6.23 -1.74
C ARG A 62 -19.87 -5.84 -2.80
N PHE A 63 -18.62 -6.27 -2.59
CA PHE A 63 -17.57 -6.11 -3.59
C PHE A 63 -17.53 -7.31 -4.54
N HIS A 64 -16.99 -7.07 -5.75
CA HIS A 64 -16.54 -8.16 -6.60
C HIS A 64 -15.49 -9.01 -5.86
N VAL A 65 -15.51 -10.33 -6.07
CA VAL A 65 -14.71 -11.33 -5.33
C VAL A 65 -13.24 -10.93 -5.16
N PHE A 66 -12.58 -10.48 -6.23
CA PHE A 66 -11.18 -10.00 -6.19
C PHE A 66 -10.93 -8.90 -5.14
N VAL A 67 -11.84 -7.91 -5.08
CA VAL A 67 -11.74 -6.77 -4.16
C VAL A 67 -12.12 -7.24 -2.75
N ALA A 68 -13.20 -8.03 -2.62
CA ALA A 68 -13.66 -8.57 -1.34
C ALA A 68 -12.54 -9.33 -0.60
N HIS A 69 -11.85 -10.25 -1.28
CA HIS A 69 -10.77 -11.03 -0.66
C HIS A 69 -9.60 -10.16 -0.18
N ARG A 70 -9.26 -9.10 -0.92
CA ARG A 70 -8.12 -8.23 -0.56
C ARG A 70 -8.48 -7.27 0.56
N VAL A 71 -9.67 -6.66 0.50
CA VAL A 71 -10.19 -5.81 1.58
C VAL A 71 -10.29 -6.62 2.87
N ARG A 72 -10.79 -7.86 2.79
CA ARG A 72 -10.84 -8.77 3.94
C ARG A 72 -9.45 -9.03 4.51
N LEU A 73 -8.48 -9.41 3.69
CA LEU A 73 -7.09 -9.65 4.15
C LEU A 73 -6.50 -8.42 4.84
N ILE A 74 -6.71 -7.23 4.28
CA ILE A 74 -6.22 -5.98 4.87
C ILE A 74 -6.86 -5.76 6.25
N ARG A 75 -8.19 -5.84 6.35
CA ARG A 75 -8.92 -5.65 7.61
C ARG A 75 -8.63 -6.71 8.68
N GLU A 76 -8.30 -7.94 8.28
CA GLU A 76 -7.92 -9.00 9.22
C GLU A 76 -6.54 -8.79 9.86
N ASN A 77 -5.69 -7.94 9.27
CA ASN A 77 -4.30 -7.76 9.69
C ASN A 77 -3.95 -6.32 10.11
N THR A 78 -4.89 -5.39 9.97
CA THR A 78 -4.72 -3.96 10.27
C THR A 78 -6.02 -3.35 10.76
N ASN A 79 -5.93 -2.26 11.51
CA ASN A 79 -7.05 -1.43 11.92
C ASN A 79 -7.23 -0.25 10.96
N LEU A 80 -8.47 0.22 10.78
CA LEU A 80 -8.79 1.32 9.86
C LEU A 80 -8.10 2.64 10.25
N ASN A 81 -7.87 2.88 11.53
CA ASN A 81 -7.18 4.07 12.03
C ASN A 81 -5.69 4.14 11.67
N GLN A 82 -5.10 3.03 11.19
CA GLN A 82 -3.72 2.99 10.70
C GLN A 82 -3.59 3.44 9.25
N TRP A 83 -4.70 3.63 8.53
CA TRP A 83 -4.70 3.95 7.10
C TRP A 83 -4.86 5.45 6.89
N HIS A 84 -3.90 6.04 6.19
CA HIS A 84 -3.81 7.48 5.98
C HIS A 84 -3.69 7.83 4.51
N TYR A 85 -4.25 8.98 4.14
CA TYR A 85 -4.11 9.56 2.82
C TYR A 85 -2.83 10.39 2.74
N VAL A 86 -2.06 10.21 1.65
CA VAL A 86 -0.98 11.11 1.24
C VAL A 86 -1.29 11.63 -0.16
N ASP A 87 -0.93 12.86 -0.48
CA ASP A 87 -1.08 13.37 -1.85
C ASP A 87 -0.16 12.59 -2.81
N THR A 88 -0.61 12.34 -4.04
CA THR A 88 0.19 11.62 -5.04
C THR A 88 1.54 12.31 -5.32
N THR A 89 1.63 13.65 -5.25
CA THR A 89 2.93 14.33 -5.44
C THR A 89 3.88 14.14 -4.27
N GLU A 90 3.35 13.81 -3.10
CA GLU A 90 4.09 13.60 -1.87
C GLU A 90 4.28 12.12 -1.54
N ASN A 91 3.82 11.20 -2.39
CA ASN A 91 3.92 9.77 -2.15
C ASN A 91 5.26 9.21 -2.65
N PRO A 92 6.25 8.96 -1.78
CA PRO A 92 7.53 8.41 -2.22
C PRO A 92 7.35 7.03 -2.89
N ALA A 93 6.34 6.23 -2.49
CA ALA A 93 6.11 4.89 -3.03
C ALA A 93 5.98 4.87 -4.56
N ASP A 94 5.56 5.98 -5.18
CA ASP A 94 5.41 6.08 -6.62
C ASP A 94 6.73 6.12 -7.38
N TYR A 95 7.80 6.67 -6.82
CA TYR A 95 9.11 6.62 -7.46
C TYR A 95 9.59 5.18 -7.67
N ALA A 96 9.24 4.28 -6.75
CA ALA A 96 9.55 2.86 -6.88
C ALA A 96 8.60 2.12 -7.83
N SER A 97 7.37 2.61 -8.04
CA SER A 97 6.35 1.96 -8.87
C SER A 97 6.39 2.41 -10.33
N TRP A 98 6.67 3.68 -10.59
CA TRP A 98 6.79 4.30 -11.91
C TRP A 98 8.21 4.22 -12.48
N GLY A 99 9.20 4.05 -11.61
CA GLY A 99 10.61 4.04 -11.97
C GLY A 99 11.20 5.45 -11.92
N LEU A 100 12.42 5.53 -11.40
CA LEU A 100 13.19 6.76 -11.28
C LEU A 100 14.64 6.45 -11.67
N CYS A 101 15.30 7.38 -12.36
CA CYS A 101 16.74 7.25 -12.59
C CYS A 101 17.46 7.27 -11.23
N ALA A 102 18.47 6.41 -11.05
CA ALA A 102 19.19 6.35 -9.78
C ALA A 102 19.86 7.68 -9.40
N SER A 103 20.25 8.50 -10.39
CA SER A 103 20.79 9.85 -10.17
C SER A 103 19.79 10.81 -9.53
N ASP A 104 18.50 10.59 -9.75
CA ASP A 104 17.44 11.53 -9.41
C ASP A 104 16.82 11.21 -8.03
N ILE A 105 17.22 10.11 -7.38
CA ILE A 105 16.68 9.72 -6.07
C ILE A 105 16.96 10.75 -4.97
N LEU A 106 18.07 11.50 -5.10
CA LEU A 106 18.45 12.52 -4.12
C LEU A 106 17.66 13.82 -4.28
N SER A 107 16.95 14.00 -5.40
CA SER A 107 16.10 15.18 -5.62
C SER A 107 14.62 14.94 -5.31
N THR A 108 14.27 13.75 -4.80
CA THR A 108 12.89 13.39 -4.42
C THR A 108 12.71 13.31 -2.91
N ASN A 109 11.46 13.15 -2.46
CA ASN A 109 11.13 12.95 -1.05
C ASN A 109 11.30 11.48 -0.57
N TRP A 110 12.02 10.63 -1.32
CA TRP A 110 12.20 9.22 -0.96
C TRP A 110 13.08 9.00 0.28
N LEU A 111 14.07 9.87 0.51
CA LEU A 111 15.03 9.78 1.62
C LEU A 111 14.94 10.95 2.62
N SER A 112 13.98 11.86 2.42
CA SER A 112 13.78 13.06 3.25
C SER A 112 13.21 12.75 4.63
#